data_AF-A0A4P5X268-F1
#
_entry.id   AF-A0A4P5X268-F1
#
_cell.length_a   1.000
_cell.length_b   1.000
_cell.length_c   1.000
_cell.angle_alpha   90.00
_cell.angle_beta   90.00
_cell.angle_gamma   90.00
#
_symmetry.space_group_name_H-M   'P 1'
#
loop_
_entity.id
_entity.type
_entity.pdbx_description
1 polymer ?
#
loop_
_entity_poly.entity_id
_entity_poly.type
_entity_poly.pdbx_seq_one_letter_code
_entity_poly.pdbx_strand_id
1 'polypeptide(L)'
;MRAVVTGANPYEAGIQCYIYPPTFAVVFAPLGWLPEGLSGFIFAFISAGLMALALVLIARETCRLLKLGDEPWRVWTIAAVGMLFNIDKLRAVVYSGQSDHVILALLAIAFATVRRKPFIAGLCIGLSAVIKFQTIAFLPYFAIRRRWHECAGIITGVAAGLSAGIPIFGWTTNWHYVATSLQGVLSLIGQAPSTTTSNINPLTWWASVSIPSALARITGYPANTALLASLLIAAAAGCVAVVAIIYRHNHQPLFATRFGPAERDLSRGLLTCVEWSGIIVALIVFSPQAVGRHFALAVFPTILAAAFLLHPRTAAPRPWVLAAVLIYFAGLTLPPGGLMFDAALARWKHIGGASWCTLAAYLLLVPATLRSSRSLPPQNPVTSQP
;
A
#
# COMPACT_ATOMS: atom_id res chain seq x y z
N MET A 1 -2.11 21.62 9.93
CA MET A 1 -3.47 22.13 9.65
C MET A 1 -3.61 23.57 10.14
N ARG A 2 -3.52 23.85 11.46
CA ARG A 2 -3.61 25.22 12.00
C ARG A 2 -2.60 26.20 11.37
N ALA A 3 -1.36 25.78 11.15
CA ALA A 3 -0.35 26.59 10.48
C ALA A 3 -0.80 27.11 9.10
N VAL A 4 -1.45 26.26 8.29
CA VAL A 4 -1.97 26.65 6.97
C VAL A 4 -3.04 27.74 7.10
N VAL A 5 -3.96 27.57 8.05
CA VAL A 5 -5.04 28.52 8.33
C VAL A 5 -4.51 29.88 8.81
N THR A 6 -3.45 29.88 9.62
CA THR A 6 -2.86 31.10 10.16
C THR A 6 -1.79 31.72 9.25
N GLY A 7 -1.59 31.18 8.04
CA GLY A 7 -0.55 31.63 7.11
C GLY A 7 0.89 31.34 7.55
N ALA A 8 1.07 30.48 8.56
CA ALA A 8 2.38 30.07 9.05
C ALA A 8 2.95 28.90 8.23
N ASN A 9 4.28 28.73 8.26
CA ASN A 9 4.96 27.64 7.56
C ASN A 9 4.60 26.27 8.19
N PRO A 10 3.93 25.36 7.47
CA PRO A 10 3.57 24.05 8.02
C PRO A 10 4.79 23.16 8.34
N TYR A 11 5.94 23.39 7.72
CA TYR A 11 7.17 22.62 7.94
C TYR A 11 7.93 23.05 9.22
N GLU A 12 7.63 24.24 9.75
CA GLU A 12 8.17 24.75 11.02
C GLU A 12 7.19 24.54 12.18
N ALA A 13 5.98 24.04 11.91
CA ALA A 13 4.91 23.92 12.89
C ALA A 13 4.91 22.55 13.59
N GLY A 14 4.76 22.58 14.92
CA GLY A 14 4.54 21.40 15.76
C GLY A 14 5.81 20.65 16.18
N ILE A 15 5.67 19.74 17.14
CA ILE A 15 6.81 19.06 17.82
C ILE A 15 7.46 17.99 16.93
N GLN A 16 6.75 17.43 15.94
CA GLN A 16 7.28 16.38 15.06
C GLN A 16 7.55 16.84 13.62
N CYS A 17 7.33 18.12 13.30
CA CYS A 17 7.33 18.75 11.98
C CYS A 17 6.59 17.99 10.85
N TYR A 18 6.04 18.75 9.92
CA TYR A 18 5.33 18.20 8.77
C TYR A 18 6.31 17.67 7.71
N ILE A 19 6.08 16.45 7.20
CA ILE A 19 7.00 15.80 6.24
C ILE A 19 6.39 15.54 4.85
N TYR A 20 5.09 15.78 4.68
CA TYR A 20 4.40 15.50 3.42
C TYR A 20 4.48 16.73 2.49
N PRO A 21 4.18 16.60 1.18
CA PRO A 21 3.96 17.75 0.32
C PRO A 21 2.76 18.60 0.78
N PRO A 22 2.63 19.87 0.35
CA PRO A 22 1.60 20.80 0.84
C PRO A 22 0.16 20.28 0.78
N THR A 23 -0.13 19.40 -0.18
CA THR A 23 -1.45 18.84 -0.47
C THR A 23 -2.18 18.32 0.76
N PHE A 24 -1.52 17.52 1.60
CA PHE A 24 -2.18 16.91 2.75
C PHE A 24 -2.54 17.98 3.80
N ALA A 25 -1.65 18.93 4.06
CA ALA A 25 -1.90 20.05 4.96
C ALA A 25 -3.04 20.96 4.46
N VAL A 26 -3.14 21.14 3.14
CA VAL A 26 -4.19 21.93 2.48
C VAL A 26 -5.55 21.26 2.54
N VAL A 27 -5.63 19.98 2.17
CA VAL A 27 -6.90 19.21 2.18
C VAL A 27 -7.51 19.19 3.59
N PHE A 28 -6.69 19.06 4.62
CA PHE A 28 -7.14 19.05 6.01
C PHE A 28 -7.02 20.41 6.71
N ALA A 29 -6.71 21.49 5.98
CA ALA A 29 -6.63 22.85 6.55
C ALA A 29 -7.92 23.29 7.27
N PRO A 30 -9.14 22.98 6.77
CA PRO A 30 -10.38 23.38 7.46
C PRO A 30 -10.50 22.87 8.90
N LEU A 31 -9.90 21.71 9.21
CA LEU A 31 -9.87 21.17 10.58
C LEU A 31 -9.00 22.02 11.53
N GLY A 32 -8.15 22.90 10.98
CA GLY A 32 -7.31 23.83 11.73
C GLY A 32 -8.07 24.99 12.38
N TRP A 33 -9.30 25.28 11.93
CA TRP A 33 -10.20 26.26 12.56
C TRP A 33 -10.83 25.77 13.87
N LEU A 34 -10.78 24.46 14.13
CA LEU A 34 -11.43 23.84 15.27
C LEU A 34 -10.48 23.74 16.48
N PRO A 35 -11.04 23.63 17.70
CA PRO A 35 -10.28 23.20 18.88
C PRO A 35 -9.63 21.83 18.62
N GLU A 36 -8.46 21.60 19.21
CA GLU A 36 -7.63 20.41 18.93
C GLU A 36 -8.37 19.09 19.17
N GLY A 37 -9.12 18.99 20.27
CA GLY A 37 -9.92 17.79 20.59
C GLY A 37 -11.00 17.50 19.54
N LEU A 38 -11.71 18.53 19.06
CA LEU A 38 -12.74 18.38 18.03
C LEU A 38 -12.12 18.07 16.66
N SER A 39 -11.00 18.69 16.34
CA SER A 39 -10.22 18.42 15.13
C SER A 39 -9.79 16.96 15.06
N GLY A 40 -9.20 16.44 16.16
CA GLY A 40 -8.80 15.03 16.28
C GLY A 40 -9.98 14.06 16.20
N PHE A 41 -11.10 14.39 16.86
CA PHE A 41 -12.33 13.59 16.81
C PHE A 41 -12.87 13.48 15.38
N ILE A 42 -13.06 14.61 14.68
CA ILE A 42 -13.56 14.62 13.31
C ILE A 42 -12.59 13.87 12.37
N PHE A 43 -11.28 14.07 12.53
CA PHE A 43 -10.27 13.37 11.75
C PHE A 43 -10.35 11.85 11.96
N ALA A 44 -10.60 11.38 13.19
CA ALA A 44 -10.79 9.96 13.48
C ALA A 44 -12.04 9.40 12.78
N PHE A 45 -13.15 10.13 12.76
CA PHE A 45 -14.36 9.74 12.01
C PHE A 45 -14.14 9.68 10.50
N ILE A 46 -13.46 10.69 9.93
CA ILE A 46 -13.07 10.69 8.51
C ILE A 46 -12.17 9.48 8.22
N SER A 47 -11.19 9.21 9.08
CA SER A 47 -10.28 8.07 8.95
C SER A 47 -11.04 6.74 8.92
N ALA A 48 -11.93 6.53 9.90
CA ALA A 48 -12.75 5.33 9.99
C ALA A 48 -13.68 5.17 8.77
N GLY A 49 -14.31 6.26 8.31
CA GLY A 49 -15.18 6.26 7.13
C GLY A 49 -14.44 5.90 5.84
N LEU A 50 -13.25 6.50 5.62
CA LEU A 50 -12.40 6.20 4.47
C LEU A 50 -11.89 4.75 4.50
N MET A 51 -11.55 4.22 5.67
CA MET A 51 -11.16 2.81 5.83
C MET A 51 -12.33 1.86 5.57
N ALA A 52 -13.52 2.16 6.08
CA ALA A 52 -14.72 1.36 5.82
C ALA A 52 -15.07 1.34 4.32
N LEU A 53 -15.02 2.50 3.66
CA LEU A 53 -15.18 2.62 2.21
C LEU A 53 -14.16 1.73 1.48
N ALA A 54 -12.88 1.80 1.87
CA ALA A 54 -11.84 1.01 1.23
C ALA A 54 -12.07 -0.50 1.37
N LEU A 55 -12.39 -0.97 2.58
CA LEU A 55 -12.67 -2.38 2.85
C LEU A 55 -13.82 -2.89 1.98
N VAL A 56 -14.92 -2.13 1.89
CA VAL A 56 -16.09 -2.47 1.08
C VAL A 56 -15.75 -2.48 -0.41
N LEU A 57 -15.03 -1.48 -0.91
CA LEU A 57 -14.63 -1.42 -2.33
C LEU A 57 -13.72 -2.58 -2.73
N ILE A 58 -12.72 -2.91 -1.90
CA ILE A 58 -11.81 -4.02 -2.15
C ILE A 58 -12.58 -5.35 -2.10
N ALA A 59 -13.42 -5.56 -1.09
CA ALA A 59 -14.21 -6.79 -0.96
C ALA A 59 -15.22 -6.95 -2.10
N ARG A 60 -15.92 -5.88 -2.48
CA ARG A 60 -16.90 -5.90 -3.59
C ARG A 60 -16.23 -6.21 -4.91
N GLU A 61 -15.11 -5.55 -5.21
CA GLU A 61 -14.35 -5.83 -6.42
C GLU A 61 -13.82 -7.27 -6.39
N THR A 62 -13.31 -7.74 -5.24
CA THR A 62 -12.84 -9.14 -5.08
C THR A 62 -13.96 -10.16 -5.33
N CYS A 63 -15.17 -9.93 -4.80
CA CYS A 63 -16.35 -10.77 -5.06
C CYS A 63 -16.68 -10.83 -6.55
N ARG A 64 -16.66 -9.67 -7.23
CA ARG A 64 -16.90 -9.56 -8.67
C ARG A 64 -15.87 -10.35 -9.48
N LEU A 65 -14.59 -10.25 -9.11
CA LEU A 65 -13.49 -10.94 -9.79
C LEU A 65 -13.49 -12.46 -9.57
N LEU A 66 -13.95 -12.91 -8.39
CA LEU A 66 -14.12 -14.33 -8.06
C LEU A 66 -15.47 -14.90 -8.53
N LYS A 67 -16.33 -14.10 -9.17
CA LYS A 67 -17.69 -14.49 -9.58
C LYS A 67 -18.52 -15.06 -8.40
N LEU A 68 -18.37 -14.46 -7.21
CA LEU A 68 -19.08 -14.91 -6.00
C LEU A 68 -20.53 -14.40 -5.92
N GLY A 69 -20.97 -13.56 -6.87
CA GLY A 69 -22.24 -12.85 -6.85
C GLY A 69 -22.12 -11.48 -6.16
N ASP A 70 -23.14 -10.65 -6.33
CA ASP A 70 -23.19 -9.26 -5.85
C ASP A 70 -23.97 -9.11 -4.53
N GLU A 71 -24.25 -10.22 -3.85
CA GLU A 71 -25.01 -10.23 -2.59
C GLU A 71 -24.31 -9.40 -1.50
N PRO A 72 -24.98 -8.40 -0.90
CA PRO A 72 -24.36 -7.51 0.07
C PRO A 72 -23.71 -8.24 1.25
N TRP A 73 -24.34 -9.30 1.77
CA TRP A 73 -23.82 -10.05 2.92
C TRP A 73 -22.45 -10.67 2.63
N ARG A 74 -22.16 -11.09 1.38
CA ARG A 74 -20.84 -11.65 1.01
C ARG A 74 -19.77 -10.59 1.08
N VAL A 75 -20.05 -9.41 0.51
CA VAL A 75 -19.15 -8.26 0.53
C VAL A 75 -18.84 -7.87 1.98
N TRP A 76 -19.87 -7.73 2.81
CA TRP A 76 -19.70 -7.37 4.23
C TRP A 76 -18.94 -8.42 5.01
N THR A 77 -19.22 -9.71 4.81
CA THR A 77 -18.54 -10.80 5.53
C THR A 77 -17.05 -10.86 5.14
N ILE A 78 -16.74 -10.77 3.85
CA ILE A 78 -15.35 -10.76 3.36
C ILE A 78 -14.60 -9.52 3.87
N ALA A 79 -15.24 -8.34 3.82
CA ALA A 79 -14.68 -7.11 4.35
C ALA A 79 -14.41 -7.21 5.86
N ALA A 80 -15.36 -7.76 6.64
CA ALA A 80 -15.24 -7.93 8.08
C ALA A 80 -14.12 -8.92 8.46
N VAL A 81 -13.99 -10.04 7.76
CA VAL A 81 -12.91 -11.01 8.01
C VAL A 81 -11.54 -10.44 7.60
N GLY A 82 -11.46 -9.74 6.46
CA GLY A 82 -10.23 -9.04 6.06
C GLY A 82 -9.83 -7.92 7.04
N MET A 83 -10.83 -7.20 7.58
CA MET A 83 -10.64 -6.23 8.66
C MET A 83 -10.14 -6.91 9.94
N LEU A 84 -10.71 -8.05 10.33
CA LEU A 84 -10.31 -8.80 11.53
C LEU A 84 -8.84 -9.22 11.47
N PHE A 85 -8.35 -9.65 10.30
CA PHE A 85 -6.94 -9.97 10.10
C PHE A 85 -5.99 -8.77 10.27
N ASN A 86 -6.50 -7.54 10.25
CA ASN A 86 -5.71 -6.31 10.34
C ASN A 86 -6.19 -5.35 11.45
N ILE A 87 -7.06 -5.80 12.35
CA ILE A 87 -7.82 -4.91 13.23
C ILE A 87 -6.92 -4.01 14.07
N ASP A 88 -5.84 -4.55 14.62
CA ASP A 88 -4.87 -3.78 15.40
C ASP A 88 -4.16 -2.72 14.56
N LYS A 89 -3.89 -3.01 13.28
CA LYS A 89 -3.15 -2.13 12.38
C LYS A 89 -4.07 -0.99 11.91
N LEU A 90 -5.31 -1.32 11.61
CA LEU A 90 -6.38 -0.37 11.29
C LEU A 90 -6.65 0.56 12.47
N ARG A 91 -6.80 0.01 13.69
CA ARG A 91 -6.92 0.81 14.92
C ARG A 91 -5.72 1.73 15.11
N ALA A 92 -4.50 1.24 14.89
CA ALA A 92 -3.29 2.04 15.04
C ALA A 92 -3.26 3.24 14.08
N VAL A 93 -3.79 3.12 12.85
CA VAL A 93 -3.89 4.25 11.91
C VAL A 93 -4.81 5.35 12.46
N VAL A 94 -5.99 4.98 12.97
CA VAL A 94 -6.93 5.95 13.56
C VAL A 94 -6.33 6.59 14.81
N TYR A 95 -5.77 5.79 15.72
CA TYR A 95 -5.20 6.26 16.97
C TYR A 95 -4.01 7.21 16.79
N SER A 96 -3.17 6.95 15.77
CA SER A 96 -1.97 7.77 15.53
C SER A 96 -2.20 8.99 14.63
N GLY A 97 -3.42 9.21 14.15
CA GLY A 97 -3.75 10.36 13.30
C GLY A 97 -2.98 10.38 11.96
N GLN A 98 -2.63 9.21 11.42
CA GLN A 98 -1.73 9.09 10.27
C GLN A 98 -2.47 9.08 8.94
N SER A 99 -1.77 9.37 7.84
CA SER A 99 -2.35 9.50 6.49
C SER A 99 -2.65 8.19 5.76
N ASP A 100 -2.30 7.02 6.33
CA ASP A 100 -2.45 5.71 5.69
C ASP A 100 -3.90 5.39 5.27
N HIS A 101 -4.91 5.92 5.96
CA HIS A 101 -6.32 5.72 5.59
C HIS A 101 -6.71 6.41 4.28
N VAL A 102 -6.13 7.57 3.97
CA VAL A 102 -6.35 8.30 2.70
C VAL A 102 -5.76 7.50 1.56
N ILE A 103 -4.53 7.01 1.74
CA ILE A 103 -3.82 6.16 0.77
C ILE A 103 -4.62 4.88 0.53
N LEU A 104 -5.10 4.23 1.59
CA LEU A 104 -5.91 3.03 1.50
C LEU A 104 -7.19 3.27 0.68
N ALA A 105 -7.92 4.36 0.95
CA ALA A 105 -9.13 4.71 0.21
C ALA A 105 -8.84 5.03 -1.27
N LEU A 106 -7.80 5.80 -1.57
CA LEU A 106 -7.41 6.12 -2.95
C LEU A 106 -7.01 4.86 -3.73
N LEU A 107 -6.23 3.96 -3.13
CA LEU A 107 -5.87 2.68 -3.75
C LEU A 107 -7.08 1.76 -3.93
N ALA A 108 -8.02 1.74 -2.97
CA ALA A 108 -9.25 0.96 -3.08
C ALA A 108 -10.17 1.47 -4.20
N ILE A 109 -10.33 2.79 -4.33
CA ILE A 109 -11.05 3.42 -5.45
C ILE A 109 -10.35 3.06 -6.74
N ALA A 110 -9.03 3.21 -6.81
CA ALA A 110 -8.25 2.87 -7.98
C ALA A 110 -8.44 1.41 -8.40
N PHE A 111 -8.39 0.47 -7.44
CA PHE A 111 -8.62 -0.94 -7.69
C PHE A 111 -10.04 -1.21 -8.24
N ALA A 112 -11.06 -0.62 -7.62
CA ALA A 112 -12.45 -0.76 -8.05
C ALA A 112 -12.72 -0.16 -9.44
N THR A 113 -11.97 0.88 -9.84
CA THR A 113 -12.18 1.57 -11.11
C THR A 113 -11.21 1.17 -12.22
N VAL A 114 -10.10 0.47 -11.94
CA VAL A 114 -9.00 0.25 -12.89
C VAL A 114 -9.41 -0.36 -14.23
N ARG A 115 -10.48 -1.16 -14.23
CA ARG A 115 -11.03 -1.78 -15.45
C ARG A 115 -11.97 -0.87 -16.24
N ARG A 116 -12.76 -0.04 -15.54
CA ARG A 116 -13.87 0.73 -16.11
C ARG A 116 -13.49 2.19 -16.40
N LYS A 117 -12.71 2.79 -15.51
CA LYS A 117 -12.23 4.18 -15.57
C LYS A 117 -10.72 4.20 -15.28
N PRO A 118 -9.90 3.72 -16.24
CA PRO A 118 -8.45 3.53 -16.04
C PRO A 118 -7.72 4.84 -15.71
N PHE A 119 -8.13 5.95 -16.34
CA PHE A 119 -7.58 7.27 -16.02
C PHE A 119 -7.85 7.67 -14.57
N ILE A 120 -9.09 7.48 -14.08
CA ILE A 120 -9.45 7.77 -12.69
C ILE A 120 -8.67 6.88 -11.71
N ALA A 121 -8.47 5.60 -12.05
CA ALA A 121 -7.63 4.73 -11.23
C ALA A 121 -6.18 5.23 -11.15
N GLY A 122 -5.62 5.64 -12.29
CA GLY A 122 -4.32 6.30 -12.33
C GLY A 122 -4.29 7.57 -11.48
N LEU A 123 -5.30 8.44 -11.60
CA LEU A 123 -5.41 9.69 -10.86
C LEU A 123 -5.38 9.45 -9.35
N CYS A 124 -6.15 8.49 -8.85
CA CYS A 124 -6.15 8.13 -7.43
C CYS A 124 -4.78 7.60 -6.95
N ILE A 125 -4.10 6.79 -7.76
CA ILE A 125 -2.74 6.30 -7.45
C ILE A 125 -1.74 7.46 -7.43
N GLY A 126 -1.84 8.40 -8.37
CA GLY A 126 -0.99 9.59 -8.44
C GLY A 126 -1.16 10.50 -7.23
N LEU A 127 -2.41 10.78 -6.84
CA LEU A 127 -2.71 11.54 -5.62
C LEU A 127 -2.19 10.83 -4.36
N SER A 128 -2.31 9.50 -4.30
CA SER A 128 -1.72 8.70 -3.24
C SER A 128 -0.19 8.82 -3.22
N ALA A 129 0.46 8.90 -4.38
CA ALA A 129 1.92 8.99 -4.48
C ALA A 129 2.45 10.32 -3.96
N VAL A 130 1.65 11.39 -4.00
CA VAL A 130 2.00 12.67 -3.38
C VAL A 130 2.06 12.53 -1.85
N ILE A 131 1.17 11.75 -1.25
CA ILE A 131 1.17 11.52 0.21
C ILE A 131 2.25 10.49 0.60
N LYS A 132 2.39 9.43 -0.19
CA LYS A 132 3.31 8.32 0.06
C LYS A 132 3.93 7.86 -1.25
N PHE A 133 5.11 8.42 -1.55
CA PHE A 133 5.82 8.28 -2.82
C PHE A 133 5.90 6.84 -3.34
N GLN A 134 5.94 5.86 -2.45
CA GLN A 134 6.04 4.44 -2.77
C GLN A 134 4.92 3.99 -3.72
N THR A 135 3.71 4.55 -3.66
CA THR A 135 2.61 4.14 -4.56
C THR A 135 2.87 4.49 -6.02
N ILE A 136 3.91 5.29 -6.33
CA ILE A 136 4.35 5.50 -7.71
C ILE A 136 4.88 4.23 -8.37
N ALA A 137 5.19 3.16 -7.63
CA ALA A 137 5.61 1.87 -8.20
C ALA A 137 4.53 1.22 -9.12
N PHE A 138 3.28 1.67 -9.04
CA PHE A 138 2.25 1.29 -10.01
C PHE A 138 2.50 1.86 -11.41
N LEU A 139 3.26 2.97 -11.53
CA LEU A 139 3.59 3.57 -12.82
C LEU A 139 4.42 2.64 -13.72
N PRO A 140 5.59 2.11 -13.30
CA PRO A 140 6.32 1.13 -14.11
C PRO A 140 5.51 -0.14 -14.36
N TYR A 141 4.68 -0.58 -13.40
CA TYR A 141 3.77 -1.72 -13.61
C TYR A 141 2.80 -1.49 -14.78
N PHE A 142 2.15 -0.32 -14.86
CA PHE A 142 1.27 0.00 -15.98
C PHE A 142 2.04 0.30 -17.28
N ALA A 143 3.20 0.95 -17.20
CA ALA A 143 4.02 1.30 -18.36
C ALA A 143 4.54 0.05 -19.08
N ILE A 144 5.08 -0.92 -18.35
CA ILE A 144 5.54 -2.22 -18.90
C ILE A 144 4.40 -2.94 -19.62
N ARG A 145 3.16 -2.75 -19.15
CA ARG A 145 1.95 -3.35 -19.73
C ARG A 145 1.27 -2.48 -20.77
N ARG A 146 1.89 -1.36 -21.16
CA ARG A 146 1.38 -0.40 -22.15
C ARG A 146 -0.02 0.13 -21.79
N ARG A 147 -0.27 0.29 -20.49
CA ARG A 147 -1.52 0.79 -19.91
C ARG A 147 -1.45 2.30 -19.70
N TRP A 148 -1.42 3.02 -20.82
CA TRP A 148 -1.10 4.45 -20.86
C TRP A 148 -2.16 5.36 -20.24
N HIS A 149 -3.42 4.92 -20.17
CA HIS A 149 -4.47 5.72 -19.54
C HIS A 149 -4.25 5.81 -18.03
N GLU A 150 -3.86 4.69 -17.43
CA GLU A 150 -3.48 4.60 -16.03
C GLU A 150 -2.20 5.40 -15.76
N CYS A 151 -1.18 5.31 -16.63
CA CYS A 151 0.04 6.12 -16.53
C CYS A 151 -0.26 7.62 -16.61
N ALA A 152 -1.07 8.05 -17.59
CA ALA A 152 -1.49 9.43 -17.74
C ALA A 152 -2.23 9.92 -16.49
N GLY A 153 -3.17 9.11 -15.98
CA GLY A 153 -3.86 9.40 -14.72
C GLY A 153 -2.89 9.58 -13.55
N ILE A 154 -1.89 8.71 -13.39
CA ILE A 154 -0.87 8.84 -12.32
C ILE A 154 -0.13 10.16 -12.45
N ILE A 155 0.37 10.49 -13.64
CA ILE A 155 1.12 11.73 -13.89
C ILE A 155 0.23 12.95 -13.59
N THR A 156 -1.02 12.95 -14.06
CA THR A 156 -1.98 14.01 -13.75
C THR A 156 -2.27 14.11 -12.25
N GLY A 157 -2.43 12.99 -11.56
CA GLY A 157 -2.70 12.97 -10.12
C GLY A 157 -1.54 13.50 -9.29
N VAL A 158 -0.31 13.14 -9.67
CA VAL A 158 0.91 13.69 -9.05
C VAL A 158 1.00 15.18 -9.30
N ALA A 159 0.86 15.64 -10.55
CA ALA A 159 0.92 17.05 -10.90
C ALA A 159 -0.15 17.86 -10.15
N ALA A 160 -1.41 17.43 -10.20
CA ALA A 160 -2.52 18.07 -9.50
C ALA A 160 -2.31 18.12 -7.98
N GLY A 161 -1.82 17.03 -7.39
CA GLY A 161 -1.54 16.98 -5.96
C GLY A 161 -0.43 17.97 -5.58
N LEU A 162 0.72 17.95 -6.26
CA LEU A 162 1.83 18.88 -5.99
C LEU A 162 1.44 20.34 -6.20
N SER A 163 0.51 20.63 -7.11
CA SER A 163 -0.03 21.96 -7.37
C SER A 163 -1.16 22.39 -6.42
N ALA A 164 -1.70 21.51 -5.59
CA ALA A 164 -2.89 21.78 -4.78
C ALA A 164 -2.73 22.93 -3.77
N GLY A 165 -1.50 23.25 -3.35
CA GLY A 165 -1.24 24.36 -2.43
C GLY A 165 -1.05 25.72 -3.10
N ILE A 166 -0.98 25.79 -4.44
CA ILE A 166 -0.78 27.07 -5.16
C ILE A 166 -1.86 28.11 -4.83
N PRO A 167 -3.17 27.78 -4.75
CA PRO A 167 -4.20 28.77 -4.42
C PRO A 167 -4.06 29.38 -3.01
N ILE A 168 -3.33 28.74 -2.10
CA ILE A 168 -3.19 29.16 -0.70
C ILE A 168 -1.84 29.82 -0.45
N PHE A 169 -0.76 29.19 -0.90
CA PHE A 169 0.60 29.64 -0.61
C PHE A 169 1.20 30.51 -1.73
N GLY A 170 0.58 30.54 -2.91
CA GLY A 170 1.17 31.08 -4.12
C GLY A 170 2.18 30.14 -4.77
N TRP A 171 2.53 30.43 -6.02
CA TRP A 171 3.37 29.58 -6.86
C TRP A 171 4.75 29.29 -6.23
N THR A 172 5.47 30.35 -5.88
CA THR A 172 6.86 30.26 -5.38
C THR A 172 6.95 29.47 -4.08
N THR A 173 6.10 29.81 -3.09
CA THR A 173 6.09 29.17 -1.78
C THR A 173 5.67 27.70 -1.87
N ASN A 174 4.68 27.38 -2.70
CA ASN A 174 4.25 25.99 -2.90
C ASN A 174 5.40 25.13 -3.44
N TRP A 175 6.12 25.61 -4.45
CA TRP A 175 7.25 24.86 -5.01
C TRP A 175 8.44 24.76 -4.05
N HIS A 176 8.66 25.77 -3.22
CA HIS A 176 9.64 25.67 -2.13
C HIS A 176 9.27 24.54 -1.17
N TYR A 177 8.02 24.49 -0.70
CA TYR A 177 7.54 23.42 0.17
C TYR A 177 7.58 22.02 -0.47
N VAL A 178 7.23 21.92 -1.75
CA VAL A 178 7.39 20.66 -2.50
C VAL A 178 8.87 20.24 -2.51
N ALA A 179 9.80 21.14 -2.80
CA ALA A 179 11.23 20.85 -2.78
C ALA A 179 11.71 20.42 -1.39
N THR A 180 11.28 21.10 -0.31
CA THR A 180 11.57 20.70 1.08
C THR A 180 11.08 19.28 1.38
N SER A 181 9.85 18.94 0.99
CA SER A 181 9.30 17.59 1.20
C SER A 181 10.07 16.52 0.41
N LEU A 182 10.50 16.84 -0.82
CA LEU A 182 11.25 15.92 -1.66
C LEU A 182 12.67 15.69 -1.13
N GLN A 183 13.33 16.73 -0.60
CA GLN A 183 14.64 16.59 0.06
C GLN A 183 14.58 15.62 1.24
N GLY A 184 13.49 15.63 2.01
CA GLY A 184 13.26 14.63 3.07
C GLY A 184 13.14 13.19 2.55
N VAL A 185 12.51 12.98 1.39
CA VAL A 185 12.49 11.65 0.77
C VAL A 185 13.86 11.26 0.22
N LEU A 186 14.63 12.21 -0.32
CA LEU A 186 15.98 11.97 -0.83
C LEU A 186 17.00 11.70 0.30
N SER A 187 16.78 12.26 1.49
CA SER A 187 17.63 11.98 2.67
C SER A 187 17.50 10.51 3.12
N LEU A 188 16.32 9.91 2.98
CA LEU A 188 16.09 8.48 3.28
C LEU A 188 16.87 7.51 2.41
N ILE A 189 17.25 7.94 1.20
CA ILE A 189 18.04 7.14 0.25
C ILE A 189 19.52 7.57 0.23
N GLY A 190 19.95 8.39 1.21
CA GLY A 190 21.34 8.77 1.41
C GLY A 190 21.87 9.85 0.45
N GLN A 191 20.99 10.61 -0.22
CA GLN A 191 21.39 11.60 -1.24
C GLN A 191 21.29 13.07 -0.80
N ALA A 192 20.79 13.37 0.41
CA ALA A 192 20.61 14.76 0.87
C ALA A 192 21.76 15.22 1.79
N PRO A 193 22.22 16.49 1.69
CA PRO A 193 23.18 17.08 2.62
C PRO A 193 22.65 17.12 4.06
N SER A 194 23.53 16.84 5.02
CA SER A 194 23.25 16.72 6.46
C SER A 194 22.76 17.99 7.17
N THR A 195 22.49 19.07 6.45
CA THR A 195 22.21 20.40 7.01
C THR A 195 20.72 20.72 7.18
N THR A 196 19.83 19.88 6.64
CA THR A 196 18.38 20.01 6.87
C THR A 196 17.95 19.05 7.97
N THR A 197 17.42 19.60 9.06
CA THR A 197 16.75 18.87 10.15
C THR A 197 15.47 18.21 9.64
N SER A 198 15.59 17.23 8.74
CA SER A 198 14.44 16.41 8.38
C SER A 198 14.10 15.55 9.60
N ASN A 199 12.92 15.73 10.19
CA ASN A 199 12.37 14.91 11.29
C ASN A 199 12.03 13.47 10.85
N ILE A 200 12.80 12.96 9.91
CA ILE A 200 12.66 11.67 9.32
C ILE A 200 13.68 10.78 10.02
N ASN A 201 13.20 9.68 10.58
CA ASN A 201 14.07 8.73 11.25
C ASN A 201 15.14 8.20 10.26
N PRO A 202 16.31 7.74 10.73
CA PRO A 202 17.30 7.13 9.85
C PRO A 202 16.79 5.79 9.29
N LEU A 203 17.38 5.32 8.19
CA LEU A 203 17.06 4.01 7.60
C LEU A 203 17.21 2.85 8.61
N THR A 204 18.11 2.98 9.58
CA THR A 204 18.39 2.00 10.63
C THR A 204 17.43 2.06 11.83
N TRP A 205 16.42 2.94 11.82
CA TRP A 205 15.50 3.16 12.94
C TRP A 205 14.94 1.85 13.53
N TRP A 206 15.18 1.65 14.83
CA TRP A 206 14.91 0.39 15.54
C TRP A 206 13.45 -0.07 15.51
N ALA A 207 12.50 0.87 15.37
CA ALA A 207 11.08 0.54 15.31
C ALA A 207 10.66 0.02 13.93
N SER A 208 11.46 0.27 12.90
CA SER A 208 11.15 -0.13 11.53
C SER A 208 11.38 -1.62 11.31
N VAL A 209 10.39 -2.28 10.70
CA VAL A 209 10.35 -3.70 10.39
C VAL A 209 10.43 -3.98 8.90
N SER A 210 10.78 -3.00 8.05
CA SER A 210 10.96 -3.21 6.62
C SER A 210 12.26 -3.96 6.30
N ILE A 211 12.30 -4.64 5.15
CA ILE A 211 13.49 -5.36 4.67
C ILE A 211 14.69 -4.41 4.47
N PRO A 212 14.55 -3.23 3.83
CA PRO A 212 15.66 -2.28 3.72
C PRO A 212 16.21 -1.83 5.07
N SER A 213 15.33 -1.56 6.03
CA SER A 213 15.75 -1.15 7.37
C SER A 213 16.48 -2.26 8.12
N ALA A 214 16.00 -3.51 7.99
CA ALA A 214 16.66 -4.68 8.57
C ALA A 214 18.04 -4.93 7.96
N LEU A 215 18.14 -4.94 6.63
CA LEU A 215 19.41 -5.11 5.95
C LEU A 215 20.38 -3.97 6.27
N ALA A 216 19.91 -2.72 6.36
CA ALA A 216 20.75 -1.58 6.74
C ALA A 216 21.37 -1.76 8.13
N ARG A 217 20.63 -2.33 9.09
CA ARG A 217 21.16 -2.67 10.42
C ARG A 217 22.17 -3.82 10.36
N ILE A 218 21.85 -4.88 9.62
CA ILE A 218 22.70 -6.07 9.51
C ILE A 218 24.04 -5.75 8.83
N THR A 219 24.02 -4.91 7.79
CA THR A 219 25.24 -4.54 7.06
C THR A 219 26.03 -3.44 7.74
N GLY A 220 25.50 -2.73 8.75
CA GLY A 220 26.17 -1.58 9.35
C GLY A 220 26.18 -0.35 8.44
N TYR A 221 25.05 -0.04 7.79
CA TYR A 221 24.84 1.22 7.05
C TYR A 221 25.09 2.45 7.95
N PRO A 222 25.73 3.53 7.46
CA PRO A 222 26.11 3.79 6.06
C PRO A 222 27.47 3.27 5.61
N ALA A 223 28.29 2.70 6.51
CA ALA A 223 29.65 2.27 6.19
C ALA A 223 29.71 1.22 5.05
N ASN A 224 28.70 0.35 4.95
CA ASN A 224 28.64 -0.73 3.95
C ASN A 224 27.51 -0.54 2.93
N THR A 225 27.40 0.65 2.34
CA THR A 225 26.31 0.99 1.39
C THR A 225 26.25 0.07 0.16
N ALA A 226 27.40 -0.34 -0.40
CA ALA A 226 27.44 -1.25 -1.54
C ALA A 226 26.91 -2.66 -1.20
N LEU A 227 27.21 -3.16 0.01
CA LEU A 227 26.69 -4.44 0.49
C LEU A 227 25.18 -4.36 0.71
N LEU A 228 24.69 -3.27 1.32
CA LEU A 228 23.24 -3.04 1.46
C LEU A 228 22.53 -3.06 0.10
N ALA A 229 23.04 -2.29 -0.88
CA ALA A 229 22.45 -2.23 -2.22
C ALA A 229 22.43 -3.62 -2.88
N SER A 230 23.53 -4.36 -2.79
CA SER A 230 23.64 -5.72 -3.35
C SER A 230 22.63 -6.69 -2.74
N LEU A 231 22.48 -6.70 -1.40
CA LEU A 231 21.52 -7.56 -0.71
C LEU A 231 20.08 -7.15 -1.00
N LEU A 232 19.79 -5.86 -1.14
CA LEU A 232 18.46 -5.38 -1.52
C LEU A 232 18.08 -5.78 -2.93
N ILE A 233 19.00 -5.61 -3.89
CA ILE A 233 18.79 -6.05 -5.28
C ILE A 233 18.59 -7.56 -5.32
N ALA A 234 19.42 -8.34 -4.60
CA ALA A 234 19.29 -9.79 -4.53
C ALA A 234 17.95 -10.22 -3.92
N ALA A 235 17.51 -9.60 -2.82
CA ALA A 235 16.22 -9.89 -2.19
C ALA A 235 15.04 -9.57 -3.13
N ALA A 236 15.05 -8.39 -3.77
CA ALA A 236 14.00 -8.00 -4.70
C ALA A 236 13.97 -8.90 -5.95
N ALA A 237 15.13 -9.18 -6.55
CA ALA A 237 15.27 -10.08 -7.70
C ALA A 237 14.83 -11.52 -7.35
N GLY A 238 15.19 -12.01 -6.16
CA GLY A 238 14.75 -13.30 -5.65
C GLY A 238 13.22 -13.39 -5.53
N CYS A 239 12.57 -12.34 -5.01
CA CYS A 239 11.10 -12.28 -4.94
C CYS A 239 10.47 -12.34 -6.33
N VAL A 240 10.98 -11.55 -7.27
CA VAL A 240 10.48 -11.54 -8.66
C VAL A 240 10.70 -12.90 -9.33
N ALA A 241 11.85 -13.53 -9.12
CA ALA A 241 12.16 -14.86 -9.66
C ALA A 241 11.21 -15.93 -9.11
N VAL A 242 10.95 -15.96 -7.80
CA VAL A 242 10.00 -16.90 -7.19
C VAL A 242 8.59 -16.69 -7.76
N VAL A 243 8.12 -15.46 -7.86
CA VAL A 243 6.81 -15.16 -8.47
C VAL A 243 6.77 -15.61 -9.94
N ALA A 244 7.82 -15.33 -10.72
CA ALA A 244 7.90 -15.75 -12.11
C ALA A 244 7.89 -17.28 -12.27
N ILE A 245 8.58 -18.01 -11.40
CA ILE A 245 8.57 -19.48 -11.36
C ILE A 245 7.16 -19.99 -11.04
N ILE A 246 6.48 -19.42 -10.04
CA ILE A 246 5.11 -19.80 -9.67
C ILE A 246 4.15 -19.55 -10.84
N TYR A 247 4.26 -18.40 -11.52
CA TYR A 247 3.45 -18.10 -12.71
C TYR A 247 3.71 -19.08 -13.85
N ARG A 248 4.98 -19.39 -14.14
CA ARG A 248 5.37 -20.35 -15.17
C ARG A 248 4.86 -21.76 -14.88
N HIS A 249 5.01 -22.24 -13.65
CA HIS A 249 4.49 -23.54 -13.19
C HIS A 249 2.96 -23.60 -13.28
N ASN A 250 2.29 -22.46 -13.12
CA ASN A 250 0.84 -22.34 -13.32
C ASN A 250 0.45 -21.87 -14.73
N HIS A 251 1.33 -21.99 -15.74
CA HIS A 251 1.07 -21.66 -17.16
C HIS A 251 0.30 -20.33 -17.34
N GLN A 252 0.56 -19.35 -16.47
CA GLN A 252 -0.02 -18.03 -16.55
C GLN A 252 1.07 -17.04 -16.95
N PRO A 253 0.84 -16.17 -17.95
CA PRO A 253 1.83 -15.16 -18.31
C PRO A 253 1.93 -14.08 -17.22
N LEU A 254 3.14 -13.83 -16.74
CA LEU A 254 3.41 -12.70 -15.83
C LEU A 254 3.51 -11.37 -16.59
N PHE A 255 4.21 -11.38 -17.74
CA PHE A 255 4.45 -10.19 -18.57
C PHE A 255 4.13 -10.38 -20.06
N ALA A 256 4.48 -11.53 -20.65
CA ALA A 256 4.23 -11.80 -22.06
C ALA A 256 2.72 -11.78 -22.38
N THR A 257 2.33 -11.35 -23.58
CA THR A 257 0.94 -11.37 -24.08
C THR A 257 -0.09 -10.62 -23.22
N ARG A 258 0.38 -9.69 -22.38
CA ARG A 258 -0.41 -8.93 -21.40
C ARG A 258 -0.25 -7.43 -21.58
N PHE A 259 -0.85 -6.92 -22.66
CA PHE A 259 -0.71 -5.52 -23.05
C PHE A 259 -2.06 -4.85 -23.32
N GLY A 260 -2.13 -3.57 -22.96
CA GLY A 260 -3.20 -2.68 -23.41
C GLY A 260 -4.61 -3.06 -22.91
N PRO A 261 -5.67 -2.72 -23.67
CA PRO A 261 -7.07 -2.89 -23.23
C PRO A 261 -7.47 -4.33 -22.92
N ALA A 262 -6.83 -5.33 -23.53
CA ALA A 262 -7.11 -6.75 -23.29
C ALA A 262 -6.82 -7.20 -21.84
N GLU A 263 -5.99 -6.45 -21.09
CA GLU A 263 -5.80 -6.67 -19.65
C GLU A 263 -7.05 -6.35 -18.80
N ARG A 264 -7.99 -5.57 -19.34
CA ARG A 264 -9.16 -5.10 -18.59
C ARG A 264 -10.27 -6.15 -18.53
N ASP A 265 -10.16 -7.22 -19.31
CA ASP A 265 -11.10 -8.33 -19.30
C ASP A 265 -11.21 -8.96 -17.89
N LEU A 266 -12.44 -9.23 -17.46
CA LEU A 266 -12.75 -9.92 -16.21
C LEU A 266 -12.20 -11.34 -16.15
N SER A 267 -11.98 -12.00 -17.29
CA SER A 267 -11.33 -13.32 -17.35
C SER A 267 -9.96 -13.31 -16.67
N ARG A 268 -9.26 -12.16 -16.71
CA ARG A 268 -7.95 -11.93 -16.08
C ARG A 268 -8.08 -11.26 -14.71
N GLY A 269 -9.28 -11.32 -14.13
CA GLY A 269 -9.68 -10.65 -12.90
C GLY A 269 -8.77 -10.90 -11.72
N LEU A 270 -8.62 -12.19 -11.41
CA LEU A 270 -7.86 -12.66 -10.27
C LEU A 270 -6.37 -12.39 -10.38
N LEU A 271 -5.82 -12.38 -11.60
CA LEU A 271 -4.44 -11.97 -11.85
C LEU A 271 -4.23 -10.52 -11.40
N THR A 272 -5.15 -9.62 -11.76
CA THR A 272 -5.08 -8.23 -11.29
C THR A 272 -5.13 -8.13 -9.77
N CYS A 273 -5.99 -8.92 -9.11
CA CYS A 273 -6.13 -8.90 -7.65
C CYS A 273 -4.84 -9.34 -6.93
N VAL A 274 -4.25 -10.46 -7.36
CA VAL A 274 -2.98 -10.94 -6.76
C VAL A 274 -1.81 -10.02 -7.10
N GLU A 275 -1.77 -9.43 -8.28
CA GLU A 275 -0.71 -8.48 -8.67
C GLU A 275 -0.77 -7.19 -7.88
N TRP A 276 -1.97 -6.61 -7.70
CA TRP A 276 -2.16 -5.45 -6.83
C TRP A 276 -1.78 -5.76 -5.40
N SER A 277 -2.17 -6.94 -4.90
CA SER A 277 -1.75 -7.42 -3.58
C SER A 277 -0.23 -7.52 -3.47
N GLY A 278 0.44 -8.04 -4.51
CA GLY A 278 1.89 -8.18 -4.56
C GLY A 278 2.63 -6.85 -4.62
N ILE A 279 2.15 -5.90 -5.43
CA ILE A 279 2.70 -4.54 -5.48
C ILE A 279 2.56 -3.91 -4.09
N ILE A 280 1.38 -3.96 -3.47
CA ILE A 280 1.15 -3.36 -2.15
C ILE A 280 2.00 -4.03 -1.06
N VAL A 281 2.13 -5.35 -1.08
CA VAL A 281 3.06 -6.06 -0.18
C VAL A 281 4.48 -5.56 -0.41
N ALA A 282 4.93 -5.45 -1.66
CA ALA A 282 6.24 -4.88 -1.98
C ALA A 282 6.40 -3.43 -1.46
N LEU A 283 5.37 -2.59 -1.60
CA LEU A 283 5.38 -1.21 -1.08
C LEU A 283 5.56 -1.16 0.43
N ILE A 284 4.96 -2.10 1.17
CA ILE A 284 5.09 -2.18 2.62
C ILE A 284 6.48 -2.71 2.99
N VAL A 285 6.84 -3.89 2.49
CA VAL A 285 8.03 -4.63 2.97
C VAL A 285 9.35 -4.06 2.44
N PHE A 286 9.34 -3.45 1.25
CA PHE A 286 10.50 -2.76 0.66
C PHE A 286 10.44 -1.23 0.81
N SER A 287 9.54 -0.70 1.65
CA SER A 287 9.63 0.71 2.03
C SER A 287 10.94 1.00 2.79
N PRO A 288 11.50 2.22 2.69
CA PRO A 288 12.63 2.62 3.53
C PRO A 288 12.32 2.38 5.02
N GLN A 289 11.08 2.66 5.43
CA GLN A 289 10.62 2.43 6.79
C GLN A 289 9.19 1.88 6.84
N ALA A 290 9.01 0.78 7.55
CA ALA A 290 7.71 0.20 7.84
C ALA A 290 7.51 0.04 9.34
N VAL A 291 6.39 0.50 9.88
CA VAL A 291 5.95 0.19 11.25
C VAL A 291 4.59 -0.47 11.21
N GLY A 292 4.12 -1.03 12.32
CA GLY A 292 2.89 -1.84 12.38
C GLY A 292 1.69 -1.22 11.67
N ARG A 293 1.45 0.09 11.82
CA ARG A 293 0.33 0.79 11.16
C ARG A 293 0.38 0.75 9.63
N HIS A 294 1.56 0.70 9.00
CA HIS A 294 1.68 0.65 7.54
C HIS A 294 1.13 -0.66 6.95
N PHE A 295 1.05 -1.73 7.75
CA PHE A 295 0.43 -2.98 7.36
C PHE A 295 -1.10 -2.88 7.27
N ALA A 296 -1.72 -1.73 7.60
CA ALA A 296 -3.10 -1.47 7.26
C ALA A 296 -3.39 -1.63 5.74
N LEU A 297 -2.40 -1.39 4.88
CA LEU A 297 -2.54 -1.62 3.43
C LEU A 297 -2.59 -3.11 3.04
N ALA A 298 -2.16 -4.02 3.94
CA ALA A 298 -2.26 -5.46 3.71
C ALA A 298 -3.71 -5.99 3.76
N VAL A 299 -4.72 -5.11 3.93
CA VAL A 299 -6.13 -5.44 3.67
C VAL A 299 -6.36 -5.98 2.26
N PHE A 300 -5.56 -5.61 1.26
CA PHE A 300 -5.65 -6.17 -0.09
C PHE A 300 -5.43 -7.70 -0.14
N PRO A 301 -4.24 -8.23 0.22
CA PRO A 301 -4.01 -9.68 0.25
C PRO A 301 -4.88 -10.41 1.26
N THR A 302 -5.21 -9.79 2.39
CA THR A 302 -6.01 -10.44 3.44
C THR A 302 -7.51 -10.51 3.12
N ILE A 303 -8.07 -9.53 2.40
CA ILE A 303 -9.43 -9.64 1.83
C ILE A 303 -9.49 -10.74 0.77
N LEU A 304 -8.47 -10.86 -0.08
CA LEU A 304 -8.36 -11.96 -1.03
C LEU A 304 -8.30 -13.33 -0.30
N ALA A 305 -7.50 -13.42 0.76
CA ALA A 305 -7.44 -14.62 1.60
C ALA A 305 -8.79 -14.94 2.27
N ALA A 306 -9.48 -13.92 2.81
CA ALA A 306 -10.81 -14.07 3.40
C ALA A 306 -11.82 -14.63 2.40
N ALA A 307 -11.82 -14.12 1.16
CA ALA A 307 -12.70 -14.60 0.11
C ALA A 307 -12.46 -16.10 -0.22
N PHE A 308 -11.19 -16.54 -0.27
CA PHE A 308 -10.86 -17.95 -0.47
C PHE A 308 -11.24 -18.85 0.71
N LEU A 309 -11.08 -18.38 1.95
CA LEU A 309 -11.44 -19.16 3.14
C LEU A 309 -12.96 -19.34 3.26
N LEU A 310 -13.71 -18.26 3.06
CA LEU A 310 -15.16 -18.23 3.28
C LEU A 310 -15.95 -18.93 2.17
N HIS A 311 -15.43 -18.98 0.94
CA HIS A 311 -16.20 -19.49 -0.21
C HIS A 311 -15.59 -20.77 -0.82
N PRO A 312 -16.24 -21.95 -0.64
CA PRO A 312 -15.74 -23.25 -1.09
C PRO A 312 -15.68 -23.40 -2.61
N ARG A 313 -16.35 -22.53 -3.37
CA ARG A 313 -16.41 -22.59 -4.84
C ARG A 313 -15.11 -22.20 -5.52
N THR A 314 -14.08 -21.84 -4.76
CA THR A 314 -12.77 -21.49 -5.29
C THR A 314 -11.90 -22.75 -5.35
N ALA A 315 -11.22 -23.01 -6.47
CA ALA A 315 -10.24 -24.11 -6.56
C ALA A 315 -8.94 -23.84 -5.78
N ALA A 316 -8.96 -22.87 -4.86
CA ALA A 316 -7.84 -22.52 -4.01
C ALA A 316 -7.61 -23.62 -2.97
N PRO A 317 -6.38 -24.13 -2.82
CA PRO A 317 -6.07 -25.12 -1.81
C PRO A 317 -6.07 -24.45 -0.42
N ARG A 318 -7.18 -24.58 0.32
CA ARG A 318 -7.42 -23.94 1.62
C ARG A 318 -6.28 -24.04 2.64
N PRO A 319 -5.55 -25.17 2.78
CA PRO A 319 -4.42 -25.24 3.70
C PRO A 319 -3.34 -24.19 3.44
N TRP A 320 -3.10 -23.84 2.16
CA TRP A 320 -2.10 -22.82 1.78
C TRP A 320 -2.57 -21.41 2.14
N VAL A 321 -3.86 -21.13 1.93
CA VAL A 321 -4.47 -19.85 2.31
C VAL A 321 -4.48 -19.70 3.83
N LEU A 322 -4.81 -20.76 4.56
CA LEU A 322 -4.77 -20.78 6.02
C LEU A 322 -3.34 -20.57 6.53
N ALA A 323 -2.36 -21.30 5.97
CA ALA A 323 -0.95 -21.11 6.30
C ALA A 323 -0.48 -19.68 6.03
N ALA A 324 -0.91 -19.07 4.92
CA ALA A 324 -0.60 -17.67 4.61
C ALA A 324 -1.14 -16.72 5.69
N VAL A 325 -2.40 -16.87 6.09
CA VAL A 325 -3.01 -16.05 7.14
C VAL A 325 -2.32 -16.25 8.48
N LEU A 326 -2.02 -17.49 8.86
CA LEU A 326 -1.33 -17.81 10.11
C LEU A 326 0.09 -17.23 10.15
N ILE A 327 0.86 -17.35 9.06
CA ILE A 327 2.20 -16.77 8.96
C ILE A 327 2.14 -15.25 9.00
N TYR A 328 1.20 -14.62 8.28
CA TYR A 328 0.99 -13.18 8.31
C TYR A 328 0.69 -12.68 9.73
N PHE A 329 -0.28 -13.32 10.38
CA PHE A 329 -0.69 -12.98 11.75
C PHE A 329 0.48 -13.16 12.72
N ALA A 330 1.11 -14.34 12.72
CA ALA A 330 2.25 -14.64 13.59
C ALA A 330 3.40 -13.64 13.38
N GLY A 331 3.71 -13.25 12.15
CA GLY A 331 4.78 -12.29 11.89
C GLY A 331 4.53 -10.89 12.45
N LEU A 332 3.25 -10.50 12.58
CA LEU A 332 2.84 -9.18 13.05
C LEU A 332 2.43 -9.12 14.52
N THR A 333 2.22 -10.27 15.16
CA THR A 333 1.81 -10.39 16.56
C THR A 333 2.89 -11.04 17.43
N LEU A 334 3.74 -11.90 16.87
CA LEU A 334 4.81 -12.57 17.61
C LEU A 334 6.17 -11.98 17.25
N PRO A 335 7.02 -11.71 18.25
CA PRO A 335 6.76 -11.78 19.70
C PRO A 335 5.77 -10.70 20.18
N PRO A 336 4.91 -10.99 21.19
CA PRO A 336 3.84 -10.08 21.62
C PRO A 336 4.32 -8.81 22.34
N GLY A 337 5.62 -8.73 22.67
CA GLY A 337 6.23 -7.61 23.39
C GLY A 337 5.93 -7.63 24.89
N GLY A 338 6.23 -6.53 25.58
CA GLY A 338 6.14 -6.40 27.03
C GLY A 338 7.43 -6.86 27.72
N LEU A 339 7.56 -6.57 29.01
CA LEU A 339 8.81 -6.74 29.77
C LEU A 339 9.48 -8.11 29.59
N MET A 340 8.69 -9.19 29.44
CA MET A 340 9.20 -10.54 29.24
C MET A 340 9.74 -10.81 27.82
N PHE A 341 9.22 -10.12 26.80
CA PHE A 341 9.52 -10.40 25.39
C PHE A 341 10.21 -9.23 24.67
N ASP A 342 10.55 -8.13 25.34
CA ASP A 342 11.13 -6.94 24.71
C ASP A 342 12.43 -7.26 23.98
N ALA A 343 13.31 -8.10 24.55
CA ALA A 343 14.54 -8.53 23.88
C ALA A 343 14.27 -9.40 22.63
N ALA A 344 13.23 -10.25 22.68
CA ALA A 344 12.82 -11.06 21.53
C ALA A 344 12.19 -10.17 20.44
N LEU A 345 11.33 -9.24 20.83
CA LEU A 345 10.68 -8.29 19.93
C LEU A 345 11.72 -7.35 19.28
N ALA A 346 12.71 -6.88 20.03
CA ALA A 346 13.80 -6.07 19.50
C ALA A 346 14.58 -6.83 18.43
N ARG A 347 14.94 -8.10 18.68
CA ARG A 347 15.59 -8.97 17.69
C ARG A 347 14.69 -9.24 16.47
N TRP A 348 13.40 -9.46 16.69
CA TRP A 348 12.44 -9.68 15.62
C TRP A 348 12.29 -8.46 14.70
N LYS A 349 12.19 -7.26 15.29
CA LYS A 349 12.19 -5.99 14.56
C LYS A 349 13.52 -5.78 13.85
N HIS A 350 14.63 -6.10 14.52
CA HIS A 350 15.98 -5.93 13.98
C HIS A 350 16.13 -6.64 12.63
N ILE A 351 15.65 -7.88 12.51
CA ILE A 351 15.70 -8.69 11.27
C ILE A 351 14.53 -8.44 10.30
N GLY A 352 13.58 -7.56 10.66
CA GLY A 352 12.40 -7.27 9.82
C GLY A 352 11.41 -8.44 9.73
N GLY A 353 11.28 -9.25 10.79
CA GLY A 353 10.54 -10.52 10.75
C GLY A 353 9.09 -10.39 10.26
N ALA A 354 8.39 -9.31 10.65
CA ALA A 354 7.04 -9.01 10.14
C ALA A 354 6.97 -8.89 8.61
N SER A 355 7.98 -8.26 7.99
CA SER A 355 8.04 -8.10 6.53
C SER A 355 8.32 -9.42 5.82
N TRP A 356 9.24 -10.25 6.35
CA TRP A 356 9.51 -11.58 5.81
C TRP A 356 8.29 -12.50 5.89
N CYS A 357 7.58 -12.50 7.02
CA CYS A 357 6.34 -13.25 7.16
C CYS A 357 5.25 -12.75 6.21
N THR A 358 5.11 -11.44 6.04
CA THR A 358 4.13 -10.87 5.10
C THR A 358 4.44 -11.24 3.65
N LEU A 359 5.73 -11.22 3.27
CA LEU A 359 6.19 -11.67 1.97
C LEU A 359 5.92 -13.17 1.77
N ALA A 360 6.26 -14.01 2.75
CA ALA A 360 5.99 -15.45 2.71
C ALA A 360 4.49 -15.76 2.59
N ALA A 361 3.65 -15.06 3.36
CA ALA A 361 2.20 -15.17 3.28
C ALA A 361 1.68 -14.81 1.88
N TYR A 362 2.18 -13.72 1.28
CA TYR A 362 1.84 -13.37 -0.09
C TYR A 362 2.24 -14.47 -1.08
N LEU A 363 3.47 -15.00 -0.98
CA LEU A 363 3.96 -16.06 -1.87
C LEU A 363 3.15 -17.36 -1.76
N LEU A 364 2.53 -17.65 -0.61
CA LEU A 364 1.59 -18.75 -0.44
C LEU A 364 0.21 -18.48 -1.06
N LEU A 365 -0.22 -17.22 -1.12
CA LEU A 365 -1.49 -16.81 -1.76
C LEU A 365 -1.40 -16.83 -3.29
N VAL A 366 -0.23 -16.56 -3.88
CA VAL A 366 -0.04 -16.56 -5.34
C VAL A 366 -0.50 -17.87 -6.00
N PRO A 367 0.05 -19.06 -5.66
CA PRO A 367 -0.35 -20.31 -6.32
C PRO A 367 -1.83 -20.64 -6.09
N ALA A 368 -2.40 -20.30 -4.93
CA ALA A 368 -3.82 -20.50 -4.65
C ALA A 368 -4.72 -19.68 -5.59
N THR A 369 -4.30 -18.44 -5.88
CA THR A 369 -5.01 -17.55 -6.80
C THR A 369 -4.90 -18.02 -8.24
N LEU A 370 -3.70 -18.43 -8.68
CA LEU A 370 -3.47 -18.90 -10.06
C LEU A 370 -4.20 -20.22 -10.38
N ARG A 371 -4.34 -21.11 -9.40
CA ARG A 371 -5.16 -22.33 -9.56
C ARG A 371 -6.64 -21.99 -9.70
N SER A 372 -7.14 -21.06 -8.88
CA SER A 372 -8.53 -20.59 -8.95
C SER A 372 -8.84 -19.92 -10.29
N SER A 373 -7.93 -19.12 -10.84
CA SER A 373 -8.17 -18.43 -12.11
C SER A 373 -8.33 -19.39 -13.29
N ARG A 374 -7.71 -20.58 -13.25
CA ARG A 374 -7.89 -21.62 -14.28
C ARG A 374 -9.26 -22.32 -14.20
N SER A 375 -9.80 -22.45 -13.00
CA SER A 375 -11.04 -23.19 -12.75
C SER A 375 -12.32 -22.41 -13.10
N LEU A 376 -12.20 -21.09 -13.30
CA LEU A 376 -13.34 -20.26 -13.68
C LEU A 376 -13.65 -20.48 -15.17
N PRO A 377 -14.91 -20.81 -15.54
CA PRO A 377 -15.27 -21.03 -16.93
C PRO A 377 -14.98 -19.76 -17.78
N PRO A 378 -14.50 -19.94 -19.02
CA PRO A 378 -14.31 -18.83 -19.96
C PRO A 378 -15.63 -18.08 -20.13
N GLN A 379 -15.59 -16.75 -20.15
CA GLN A 379 -16.80 -15.98 -20.41
C GLN A 379 -17.20 -16.16 -21.88
N ASN A 380 -18.45 -16.55 -22.12
CA ASN A 380 -19.05 -16.30 -23.43
C ASN A 380 -18.99 -14.79 -23.67
N PRO A 381 -18.52 -14.32 -24.84
CA PRO A 381 -18.57 -12.91 -25.16
C PRO A 381 -20.02 -12.45 -24.99
N VAL A 382 -20.22 -11.45 -24.13
CA VAL A 382 -21.52 -10.78 -24.01
C VAL A 382 -21.82 -10.26 -25.42
N THR A 383 -22.79 -10.88 -26.08
CA THR A 383 -23.39 -10.33 -27.28
C THR A 383 -23.93 -8.96 -26.88
N SER A 384 -23.20 -7.91 -27.25
CA SER A 384 -23.73 -6.56 -27.26
C SER A 384 -24.91 -6.58 -28.20
N GLN A 385 -26.11 -6.75 -27.64
CA GLN A 385 -27.31 -6.36 -28.39
C GLN A 385 -27.29 -4.83 -28.51
N PRO A 386 -27.62 -4.31 -29.71
CA PRO A 386 -27.40 -2.93 -30.11
C PRO A 386 -28.14 -1.91 -29.26
#